data_AF-A0A942SLZ1-F1
#
_entry.id   AF-A0A942SLZ1-F1
#
_cell.length_a   1.000
_cell.length_b   1.000
_cell.length_c   1.000
_cell.angle_alpha   90.00
_cell.angle_beta   90.00
_cell.angle_gamma   90.00
#
_symmetry.space_group_name_H-M   'P 1'
#
loop_
_entity.id
_entity.type
_entity.pdbx_description
1 polymer ?
#
loop_
_entity_poly.entity_id
_entity_poly.type
_entity_poly.pdbx_seq_one_letter_code
_entity_poly.pdbx_strand_id
1 'polypeptide(L)' 'MLSTNEIIREAESLPAEELAVVVDALLHFLDRQDAAVDKQWSEIAQRRLAELRSGDVVAIPGEAILSRLQRRFPS' A
#
# COMPACT_ATOMS: atom_id res chain seq x y z
N MET A 1 -18.63 -24.22 -2.02
CA MET A 1 -17.73 -23.06 -1.96
C MET A 1 -16.73 -23.37 -0.86
N LEU A 2 -15.42 -23.22 -1.11
CA LEU A 2 -14.42 -23.44 -0.06
C LEU A 2 -14.58 -22.35 1.01
N SER A 3 -14.45 -22.74 2.28
CA SER A 3 -14.32 -21.80 3.40
C SER A 3 -12.94 -21.16 3.40
N THR A 4 -12.81 -19.99 4.04
CA THR A 4 -11.52 -19.30 4.18
C THR A 4 -10.45 -20.20 4.81
N ASN A 5 -10.81 -21.03 5.78
CA ASN A 5 -9.88 -21.95 6.43
C ASN A 5 -9.41 -23.07 5.48
N GLU A 6 -10.26 -23.54 4.58
CA GLU A 6 -9.87 -24.53 3.57
C GLU A 6 -8.90 -23.91 2.54
N ILE A 7 -9.14 -22.66 2.12
CA ILE A 7 -8.23 -21.92 1.21
C ILE A 7 -6.86 -21.72 1.86
N ILE A 8 -6.82 -21.30 3.13
CA ILE A 8 -5.56 -21.12 3.88
C ILE A 8 -4.81 -22.44 3.97
N ARG A 9 -5.49 -23.53 4.32
CA ARG A 9 -4.87 -24.85 4.46
C ARG A 9 -4.28 -25.36 3.14
N GLU A 10 -4.97 -25.15 2.02
CA GLU A 10 -4.45 -25.51 0.70
C GLU A 10 -3.23 -24.65 0.34
N ALA A 11 -3.28 -23.34 0.59
CA ALA A 11 -2.15 -22.44 0.37
C ALA A 11 -0.92 -22.81 1.22
N GLU A 12 -1.11 -23.20 2.47
CA GLU A 12 -0.04 -23.67 3.38
C GLU A 12 0.64 -24.97 2.90
N SER A 13 -0.06 -25.77 2.10
CA SER A 13 0.50 -27.02 1.54
C SER A 13 1.35 -26.80 0.28
N LEU A 14 1.35 -25.59 -0.28
CA LEU A 14 2.10 -25.28 -1.49
C LEU A 14 3.59 -25.08 -1.19
N PRO A 15 4.48 -25.44 -2.15
CA PRO A 15 5.85 -24.94 -2.15
C PRO A 15 5.89 -23.41 -2.13
N ALA A 16 6.98 -22.84 -1.60
CA ALA A 16 7.11 -21.39 -1.44
C ALA A 16 6.95 -20.62 -2.76
N GLU A 17 7.45 -21.17 -3.86
CA GLU A 17 7.38 -20.58 -5.20
C GLU A 17 5.93 -20.48 -5.70
N GLU A 18 5.13 -21.54 -5.48
CA GLU A 18 3.73 -21.58 -5.89
C GLU A 18 2.86 -20.71 -4.98
N LEU A 19 3.13 -20.71 -3.67
CA LEU A 19 2.46 -19.82 -2.72
C LEU A 19 2.70 -18.35 -3.08
N ALA A 20 3.90 -17.98 -3.52
CA ALA A 20 4.19 -16.61 -3.95
C ALA A 20 3.32 -16.18 -5.14
N VAL A 21 3.08 -17.07 -6.11
CA VAL A 21 2.18 -16.81 -7.25
C VAL A 21 0.73 -16.61 -6.79
N VAL A 22 0.26 -17.42 -5.84
CA VAL A 22 -1.09 -17.28 -5.27
C VAL A 22 -1.23 -15.95 -4.53
N VAL A 23 -0.24 -15.58 -3.72
CA VAL A 23 -0.23 -14.30 -2.99
C VAL A 23 -0.25 -13.12 -3.97
N ASP A 24 0.58 -13.15 -5.02
CA ASP A 24 0.62 -12.09 -6.03
C ASP A 24 -0.73 -11.92 -6.74
N ALA A 25 -1.36 -13.03 -7.16
CA ALA A 25 -2.68 -12.99 -7.79
C ALA A 25 -3.77 -12.45 -6.86
N LEU A 26 -3.75 -12.84 -5.58
CA LEU A 26 -4.68 -12.33 -4.58
C LEU A 26 -4.45 -10.84 -4.29
N LEU A 27 -3.19 -10.42 -4.17
CA LEU A 27 -2.84 -9.01 -4.01
C LEU A 27 -3.31 -8.19 -5.20
N HIS A 28 -3.08 -8.66 -6.43
CA HIS A 28 -3.58 -7.98 -7.62
C HIS A 28 -5.11 -7.91 -7.68
N PHE A 29 -5.80 -8.96 -7.21
CA PHE A 29 -7.27 -8.96 -7.14
C PHE A 29 -7.80 -7.98 -6.07
N LEU A 30 -7.13 -7.90 -4.92
CA LEU A 30 -7.47 -6.95 -3.85
C LEU A 30 -7.10 -5.51 -4.22
N ASP A 31 -6.03 -5.36 -5.00
CA ASP A 31 -5.55 -4.11 -5.57
C ASP A 31 -6.19 -3.83 -6.94
N ARG A 32 -7.42 -4.32 -7.19
CA ARG A 32 -8.18 -3.90 -8.37
C ARG A 32 -8.42 -2.40 -8.26
N GLN A 33 -7.52 -1.66 -8.89
CA GLN A 33 -7.51 -0.22 -8.80
C GLN A 33 -8.79 0.32 -9.43
N ASP A 34 -9.53 1.06 -8.62
CA ASP A 34 -10.61 1.88 -9.14
C ASP A 34 -9.93 3.05 -9.86
N ALA A 35 -9.96 3.04 -11.19
CA ALA A 35 -9.34 4.09 -12.01
C ALA A 35 -9.85 5.50 -11.63
N ALA A 36 -11.05 5.62 -11.05
CA ALA A 36 -11.53 6.88 -10.51
C ALA A 36 -10.78 7.29 -9.23
N VAL A 37 -10.48 6.33 -8.34
CA VAL A 37 -9.66 6.53 -7.14
C VAL A 37 -8.23 6.88 -7.52
N ASP A 38 -7.62 6.18 -8.47
CA ASP A 38 -6.25 6.50 -8.92
C ASP A 38 -6.16 7.92 -9.50
N LYS A 39 -7.16 8.31 -10.29
CA LYS A 39 -7.26 9.65 -10.84
C LYS A 39 -7.34 10.69 -9.72
N GLN A 40 -8.17 10.46 -8.70
CA GLN A 40 -8.28 11.34 -7.53
C GLN A 40 -6.96 11.44 -6.76
N TRP A 41 -6.24 10.32 -6.57
CA TRP A 41 -4.92 10.33 -5.95
C TRP A 41 -3.91 11.13 -6.76
N SER A 42 -3.91 10.97 -8.08
CA SER A 42 -3.01 11.71 -8.99
C SER A 42 -3.27 13.22 -8.92
N GLU A 43 -4.53 13.63 -8.95
CA GLU A 43 -4.93 15.04 -8.83
C GLU A 43 -4.46 15.65 -7.49
N ILE A 44 -4.66 14.93 -6.38
CA ILE A 44 -4.21 15.37 -5.05
C ILE A 44 -2.68 15.46 -4.99
N ALA A 45 -1.97 14.46 -5.51
CA ALA A 45 -0.52 14.44 -5.50
C ALA A 45 0.08 15.61 -6.29
N GLN A 46 -0.45 15.87 -7.50
CA GLN A 46 -0.01 16.99 -8.33
C GLN A 46 -0.30 18.34 -7.66
N ARG A 47 -1.50 18.51 -7.10
CA ARG A 47 -1.87 19.73 -6.36
C ARG A 47 -0.92 19.99 -5.19
N ARG A 48 -0.71 18.98 -4.33
CA ARG A 48 0.18 19.12 -3.17
C ARG A 48 1.63 19.40 -3.54
N LEU A 49 2.10 18.81 -4.63
CA LEU A 49 3.44 19.10 -5.14
C LEU A 49 3.57 20.55 -5.62
N ALA A 50 2.54 21.07 -6.29
CA ALA A 50 2.51 22.47 -6.72
C ALA A 50 2.51 23.43 -5.52
N GLU A 51 1.65 23.21 -4.53
CA GLU A 51 1.59 23.98 -3.27
C GLU A 51 2.94 23.99 -2.53
N LEU A 52 3.61 22.83 -2.46
CA LEU A 52 4.94 22.72 -1.85
C LEU A 52 6.01 23.51 -2.62
N ARG A 53 5.95 23.50 -3.96
CA ARG A 53 6.93 24.19 -4.82
C ARG A 53 6.70 25.70 -4.89
N SER A 54 5.45 26.16 -4.82
CA SER A 54 5.11 27.58 -4.74
C SER A 54 5.42 28.19 -3.38
N GLY A 55 5.48 27.35 -2.34
CA GLY A 55 5.63 27.80 -0.96
C GLY A 55 4.32 28.22 -0.30
N ASP A 56 3.17 27.88 -0.92
CA ASP A 56 1.83 28.16 -0.36
C ASP A 56 1.57 27.36 0.92
N VAL A 57 2.35 26.31 1.16
CA VAL A 57 2.26 25.47 2.36
C VAL A 57 3.63 25.30 3.02
N VAL A 58 3.63 25.20 4.35
CA VAL A 58 4.84 24.91 5.13
C VAL A 58 5.05 23.41 5.19
N ALA A 59 6.16 22.94 4.60
CA ALA A 59 6.55 21.53 4.66
C ALA A 59 7.04 21.14 6.07
N ILE A 60 6.78 19.89 6.45
CA ILE A 60 7.40 19.28 7.63
C ILE A 60 8.63 18.50 7.15
N PRO A 61 9.81 18.65 7.78
CA PRO A 61 10.99 17.86 7.46
C PRO A 61 10.71 16.36 7.55
N GLY A 62 11.13 15.60 6.53
CA GLY A 62 10.84 14.16 6.43
C GLY A 62 11.47 13.38 7.58
N GLU A 63 12.67 13.76 7.99
CA GLU A 63 13.42 13.15 9.09
C GLU A 63 12.63 13.23 10.40
N ALA A 64 11.94 14.36 10.66
CA ALA A 64 11.14 14.53 11.87
C ALA A 64 9.97 13.53 11.94
N ILE A 65 9.36 13.23 10.79
CA ILE A 65 8.28 12.23 10.69
C ILE A 65 8.84 10.82 10.84
N LEU A 66 9.95 10.49 10.17
CA LEU A 66 10.59 9.18 10.27
C LEU A 66 11.02 8.87 11.72
N SER A 67 11.66 9.82 12.41
CA SER A 67 12.01 9.66 13.83
C SER A 67 10.79 9.52 14.74
N ARG A 68 9.63 10.08 14.37
CA ARG A 68 8.39 9.87 15.12
C ARG A 68 7.81 8.47 14.89
N LEU A 69 7.88 7.96 13.66
CA LEU A 69 7.43 6.62 13.31
C LEU A 69 8.26 5.54 14.01
N GLN A 70 9.59 5.66 13.98
CA GLN A 70 10.50 4.73 14.67
C GLN A 70 10.23 4.64 16.18
N ARG A 71 9.91 5.76 16.83
CA ARG A 71 9.53 5.77 18.25
C ARG A 71 8.19 5.11 18.52
N ARG A 72 7.26 5.18 17.57
CA ARG A 72 5.90 4.62 17.71
C ARG A 72 5.85 3.13 17.38
N PHE A 73 6.67 2.69 16.44
CA PHE A 73 6.77 1.32 15.97
C PHE A 73 8.24 0.85 16.07
N PRO A 74 8.76 0.62 17.28
CA PRO A 74 10.08 0.06 17.44
C PRO A 74 10.09 -1.35 16.83
N SER A 75 11.02 -1.57 15.91
CA SER A 75 11.32 -2.85 15.27
C SER A 75 12.08 -3.79 16.20
#